data_AF-A0A1A0JSR2-F1
#
_entry.id   AF-A0A1A0JSR2-F1
#
_cell.length_a   1.000
_cell.length_b   1.000
_cell.length_c   1.000
_cell.angle_alpha   90.00
_cell.angle_beta   90.00
_cell.angle_gamma   90.00
#
_symmetry.space_group_name_H-M   'P 1'
#
loop_
_entity.id
_entity.type
_entity.pdbx_description
1 polymer ?
#
loop_
_entity_poly.entity_id
_entity_poly.type
_entity_poly.pdbx_seq_one_letter_code
_entity_poly.pdbx_strand_id
1 'polypeptide(L)'
;MALKDLRFTVAFNEAFEKGLVLVGEIEPDTEYNQNRNAPARQKVDPVTGLRQWKATATNPAETNPKKSSIQVIFLADVAPVPSTPEVLPGMRSIVLENVTLQPKVTGQGEFKTLGWTVRATGIAGDNSGAKVPAADPGAARPARSDSKAA
;
A
#
# COMPACT_ATOMS: atom_id res chain seq x y z
N MET A 1 -1.51 -19.03 -16.80
CA MET A 1 -1.54 -17.63 -16.32
C MET A 1 -0.88 -17.59 -14.96
N ALA A 2 0.14 -16.75 -14.76
CA ALA A 2 0.74 -16.56 -13.44
C ALA A 2 0.03 -15.40 -12.73
N LEU A 3 -0.36 -15.59 -11.46
CA LEU A 3 -1.05 -14.61 -10.60
C LEU A 3 -0.13 -13.46 -10.15
N LYS A 4 0.75 -12.99 -11.04
CA LYS A 4 1.90 -12.12 -10.75
C LYS A 4 1.50 -10.80 -10.06
N ASP A 5 0.34 -10.25 -10.43
CA ASP A 5 -0.18 -8.98 -9.92
C ASP A 5 -1.49 -9.13 -9.15
N LEU A 6 -1.80 -10.35 -8.66
CA LEU A 6 -2.98 -10.58 -7.86
C LEU A 6 -2.89 -9.82 -6.53
N ARG A 7 -3.89 -8.98 -6.28
CA ARG A 7 -4.06 -8.20 -5.06
C ARG A 7 -5.39 -8.57 -4.42
N PHE A 8 -5.39 -8.72 -3.11
CA PHE A 8 -6.59 -8.95 -2.32
C PHE A 8 -6.98 -7.66 -1.63
N THR A 9 -8.19 -7.18 -1.88
CA THR A 9 -8.78 -6.11 -1.09
C THR A 9 -9.17 -6.68 0.27
N VAL A 10 -8.83 -5.97 1.34
CA VAL A 10 -9.14 -6.37 2.71
C VAL A 10 -9.60 -5.15 3.50
N ALA A 11 -10.53 -5.33 4.43
CA ALA A 11 -10.89 -4.25 5.33
C ALA A 11 -9.71 -3.93 6.27
N PHE A 12 -9.46 -2.66 6.55
CA PHE A 12 -8.30 -2.24 7.35
C PHE A 12 -8.27 -2.90 8.73
N ASN A 13 -9.43 -2.95 9.41
CA ASN A 13 -9.59 -3.55 10.73
C ASN A 13 -9.45 -5.08 10.74
N GLU A 14 -9.68 -5.75 9.60
CA GLU A 14 -9.42 -7.19 9.46
C GLU A 14 -7.93 -7.47 9.30
N ALA A 15 -7.20 -6.62 8.58
CA ALA A 15 -5.75 -6.76 8.41
C ALA A 15 -4.94 -6.26 9.61
N PHE A 16 -5.43 -5.22 10.31
CA PHE A 16 -4.74 -4.51 11.37
C PHE A 16 -5.71 -4.18 12.52
N GLU A 17 -6.03 -5.19 13.34
CA GLU A 17 -7.01 -5.10 14.43
C GLU A 17 -6.75 -3.96 15.44
N LYS A 18 -5.48 -3.66 15.72
CA LYS A 18 -5.06 -2.58 16.64
C LYS A 18 -4.68 -1.28 15.92
N GLY A 19 -4.99 -1.20 14.63
CA GLY A 19 -4.56 -0.11 13.76
C GLY A 19 -3.06 -0.14 13.45
N LEU A 20 -2.57 0.96 12.89
CA LEU A 20 -1.15 1.15 12.57
C LEU A 20 -0.65 2.46 13.18
N VAL A 21 0.61 2.48 13.56
CA VAL A 21 1.31 3.70 13.97
C VAL A 21 2.30 4.07 12.87
N LEU A 22 2.03 5.15 12.15
CA LEU A 22 2.98 5.74 11.21
C LEU A 22 4.20 6.23 11.98
N VAL A 23 5.39 5.97 11.43
CA VAL A 23 6.67 6.42 11.98
C VAL A 23 7.42 7.20 10.90
N GLY A 24 7.62 8.48 11.15
CA GLY A 24 8.24 9.43 10.22
C GLY A 24 7.25 9.97 9.17
N GLU A 25 7.83 10.49 8.09
CA GLU A 25 7.10 11.11 7.00
C GLU A 25 6.74 10.12 5.89
N ILE A 26 5.80 10.53 5.04
CA ILE A 26 5.43 9.81 3.82
C ILE A 26 6.29 10.36 2.68
N GLU A 27 7.11 9.51 2.06
CA GLU A 27 8.10 9.91 1.07
C GLU A 27 7.80 9.31 -0.32
N PRO A 28 8.25 9.94 -1.42
CA PRO A 28 8.21 9.31 -2.73
C PRO A 28 8.94 7.96 -2.73
N ASP A 29 8.31 6.89 -3.22
CA ASP A 29 9.05 5.64 -3.44
C ASP A 29 9.83 5.72 -4.76
N THR A 30 11.13 5.94 -4.66
CA THR A 30 12.01 6.13 -5.81
C THR A 30 12.65 4.83 -6.29
N GLU A 31 12.91 4.76 -7.59
CA GLU A 31 13.70 3.72 -8.21
C GLU A 31 15.14 3.75 -7.70
N TYR A 32 15.72 2.57 -7.49
CA TYR A 32 17.14 2.49 -7.18
C TYR A 32 17.95 2.91 -8.41
N ASN A 33 18.81 3.90 -8.25
CA ASN A 33 19.70 4.38 -9.30
C ASN A 33 21.16 4.11 -8.93
N GLN A 34 21.89 3.43 -9.80
CA GLN A 34 23.33 3.20 -9.63
C GLN A 34 24.12 4.52 -9.75
N ASN A 35 23.66 5.44 -10.59
CA ASN A 35 24.25 6.76 -10.72
C ASN A 35 23.55 7.73 -9.74
N ARG A 36 24.24 8.06 -8.64
CA ARG A 36 23.72 8.98 -7.60
C ARG A 36 23.43 10.40 -8.10
N ASN A 37 24.03 10.82 -9.22
CA ASN A 37 23.85 12.16 -9.78
C ASN A 37 22.68 12.25 -10.76
N ALA A 38 22.10 11.10 -11.15
CA ALA A 38 20.95 11.11 -12.04
C ALA A 38 19.67 11.45 -11.25
N PRO A 39 18.69 12.14 -11.87
CA PRO A 39 17.45 12.51 -11.20
C PRO A 39 16.74 11.29 -10.63
N ALA A 40 16.27 11.41 -9.38
CA ALA A 40 15.46 10.38 -8.75
C ALA A 40 14.12 10.23 -9.48
N ARG A 41 13.83 9.02 -9.95
CA ARG A 41 12.54 8.69 -10.58
C ARG A 41 11.63 8.05 -9.55
N GLN A 42 10.46 8.64 -9.33
CA GLN A 42 9.44 8.03 -8.49
C GLN A 42 8.80 6.85 -9.24
N LYS A 43 8.59 5.75 -8.54
CA LYS A 43 7.91 4.57 -9.09
C LYS A 43 6.45 4.87 -9.34
N VAL A 44 5.95 4.24 -10.38
CA VAL A 44 4.52 4.21 -10.73
C VAL A 44 4.03 2.79 -10.60
N ASP A 45 2.85 2.60 -10.02
CA ASP A 45 2.24 1.29 -9.92
C ASP A 45 1.75 0.81 -11.29
N PRO A 46 2.15 -0.39 -11.75
CA PRO A 46 1.82 -0.86 -13.09
C PRO A 46 0.34 -1.23 -13.27
N VAL A 47 -0.41 -1.41 -12.17
CA VAL A 47 -1.84 -1.77 -12.24
C VAL A 47 -2.71 -0.52 -12.25
N THR A 48 -2.40 0.48 -11.43
CA THR A 48 -3.22 1.69 -11.31
C THR A 48 -2.69 2.89 -12.11
N GLY A 49 -1.41 2.90 -12.49
CA GLY A 49 -0.76 4.05 -13.11
C GLY A 49 -0.47 5.22 -12.15
N LEU A 50 -0.75 5.04 -10.85
CA LEU A 50 -0.54 6.08 -9.83
C LEU A 50 0.90 6.07 -9.31
N ARG A 51 1.36 7.23 -8.83
CA ARG A 51 2.65 7.34 -8.15
C ARG A 51 2.64 6.56 -6.84
N GLN A 52 3.78 5.98 -6.51
CA GLN A 52 3.99 5.27 -5.26
C GLN A 52 4.63 6.21 -4.22
N TRP A 53 4.02 6.26 -3.05
CA TRP A 53 4.58 6.86 -1.85
C TRP A 53 4.80 5.74 -0.84
N LYS A 54 5.87 5.82 -0.06
CA LYS A 54 6.18 4.83 0.96
C LYS A 54 6.19 5.49 2.32
N ALA A 55 5.78 4.72 3.31
CA ALA A 55 5.98 5.10 4.69
C ALA A 55 6.26 3.86 5.54
N THR A 56 6.89 4.08 6.69
CA THR A 56 7.09 3.03 7.68
C THR A 56 5.95 3.11 8.69
N ALA A 57 5.30 1.98 8.95
CA ALA A 57 4.29 1.87 9.98
C ALA A 57 4.63 0.69 10.91
N THR A 58 4.22 0.82 12.16
CA THR A 58 4.32 -0.25 13.16
C THR A 58 2.94 -0.84 13.38
N ASN A 59 2.84 -2.16 13.31
CA ASN A 59 1.65 -2.95 13.68
C ASN A 59 1.73 -3.36 15.16
N PRO A 60 0.93 -2.77 16.06
CA PRO A 60 0.96 -3.10 17.49
C PRO A 60 0.40 -4.50 17.82
N ALA A 61 -0.30 -5.15 16.88
CA ALA A 61 -0.80 -6.51 17.07
C ALA A 61 0.25 -7.59 16.77
N GLU A 62 1.34 -7.25 16.07
CA GLU A 62 2.38 -8.20 15.72
C GLU A 62 3.33 -8.44 16.92
N THR A 63 3.47 -9.71 17.31
CA THR A 63 4.29 -10.13 18.45
C THR A 63 5.74 -10.36 18.05
N ASN A 64 6.01 -10.64 16.77
CA ASN A 64 7.35 -10.79 16.25
C ASN A 64 7.96 -9.42 15.92
N PRO A 65 8.99 -8.96 16.68
CA PRO A 65 9.56 -7.62 16.48
C PRO A 65 10.19 -7.43 15.09
N LYS A 66 10.58 -8.52 14.41
CA LYS A 66 11.11 -8.45 13.04
C LYS A 66 10.04 -8.17 11.98
N LYS A 67 8.76 -8.31 12.33
CA LYS A 67 7.61 -8.15 11.44
C LYS A 67 6.70 -6.98 11.85
N SER A 68 6.90 -6.41 13.05
CA SER A 68 6.06 -5.33 13.54
C SER A 68 6.23 -4.05 12.72
N SER A 69 7.43 -3.79 12.20
CA SER A 69 7.66 -2.70 11.25
C SER A 69 7.35 -3.16 9.83
N ILE A 70 6.42 -2.47 9.19
CA ILE A 70 5.99 -2.73 7.81
C ILE A 70 6.17 -1.47 6.96
N GLN A 71 6.44 -1.68 5.68
CA GLN A 71 6.36 -0.62 4.68
C GLN A 71 4.96 -0.60 4.08
N VAL A 72 4.30 0.56 4.17
CA VAL A 72 3.03 0.82 3.49
C VAL A 72 3.33 1.59 2.22
N ILE A 73 2.78 1.12 1.09
CA ILE A 73 2.87 1.83 -0.19
C ILE A 73 1.52 2.49 -0.49
N PHE A 74 1.48 3.81 -0.55
CA PHE A 74 0.32 4.56 -0.98
C PHE A 74 0.32 4.78 -2.50
N LEU A 75 -0.83 4.57 -3.12
CA LEU A 75 -1.05 4.80 -4.54
C LEU A 75 -1.90 6.06 -4.71
N ALA A 76 -1.26 7.18 -5.04
CA ALA A 76 -1.91 8.49 -5.13
C ALA A 76 -1.09 9.47 -5.99
N ASP A 77 -1.73 10.45 -6.63
CA ASP A 77 -1.04 11.47 -7.43
C ASP A 77 -0.19 12.43 -6.58
N VAL A 78 -0.63 12.67 -5.35
CA VAL A 78 0.02 13.52 -4.33
C VAL A 78 0.23 12.74 -3.05
N ALA A 79 1.16 13.20 -2.20
CA ALA A 79 1.45 12.56 -0.93
C ALA A 79 0.22 12.59 -0.01
N PRO A 80 -0.19 11.44 0.56
CA PRO A 80 -1.17 11.44 1.64
C PRO A 80 -0.66 12.26 2.83
N VAL A 81 -1.56 12.99 3.49
CA VAL A 81 -1.23 13.75 4.69
C VAL A 81 -2.05 13.21 5.87
N PRO A 82 -1.42 12.59 6.88
CA PRO A 82 -2.14 12.12 8.05
C PRO A 82 -2.71 13.30 8.85
N SER A 83 -3.99 13.23 9.20
CA SER A 83 -4.69 14.29 9.95
C SER A 83 -4.74 14.07 11.47
N THR A 84 -4.35 12.89 11.93
CA THR A 84 -4.32 12.54 13.36
C THR A 84 -3.17 13.24 14.10
N PRO A 85 -3.38 13.69 15.35
CA PRO A 85 -2.33 14.28 16.16
C PRO A 85 -1.20 13.30 16.43
N GLU A 86 0.00 13.82 16.62
CA GLU A 86 1.16 13.03 17.01
C GLU A 86 1.04 12.60 18.48
N VAL A 87 1.35 11.33 18.75
CA VAL A 87 1.46 10.80 20.11
C VAL A 87 2.89 10.94 20.65
N LEU A 88 3.87 10.94 19.75
CA LEU A 88 5.27 11.28 19.94
C LEU A 88 5.77 11.98 18.67
N PRO A 89 6.85 12.77 18.71
CA PRO A 89 7.39 13.42 17.51
C PRO A 89 7.58 12.44 16.35
N GLY A 90 6.89 12.68 15.23
CA GLY A 90 6.92 11.81 14.05
C GLY A 90 6.18 10.48 14.20
N MET A 91 5.40 10.26 15.26
CA MET A 91 4.61 9.04 15.46
C MET A 91 3.13 9.36 15.62
N ARG A 92 2.29 8.74 14.80
CA ARG A 92 0.84 8.99 14.80
C ARG A 92 0.04 7.77 14.38
N SER A 93 -1.13 7.59 14.97
CA SER A 93 -2.05 6.50 14.60
C SER A 93 -2.69 6.78 13.24
N ILE A 94 -2.73 5.79 12.35
CA ILE A 94 -3.35 5.94 11.03
C ILE A 94 -4.37 4.83 10.76
N VAL A 95 -5.38 5.16 9.97
CA VAL A 95 -6.34 4.21 9.40
C VAL A 95 -6.18 4.27 7.89
N LEU A 96 -5.85 3.16 7.27
CA LEU A 96 -5.63 3.10 5.82
C LEU A 96 -6.96 2.95 5.06
N GLU A 97 -7.07 3.61 3.91
CA GLU A 97 -8.21 3.47 3.01
C GLU A 97 -7.88 2.53 1.84
N ASN A 98 -8.84 1.69 1.46
CA ASN A 98 -8.76 0.75 0.33
C ASN A 98 -7.51 -0.14 0.35
N VAL A 99 -7.31 -0.85 1.46
CA VAL A 99 -6.13 -1.70 1.65
C VAL A 99 -6.12 -2.85 0.64
N THR A 100 -4.98 -3.03 -0.01
CA THR A 100 -4.71 -4.19 -0.85
C THR A 100 -3.44 -4.91 -0.39
N LEU A 101 -3.52 -6.23 -0.30
CA LEU A 101 -2.41 -7.11 0.06
C LEU A 101 -1.99 -7.94 -1.15
N GLN A 102 -0.68 -7.99 -1.41
CA GLN A 102 -0.10 -8.86 -2.43
C GLN A 102 0.86 -9.84 -1.76
N PRO A 103 0.70 -11.17 -1.96
CA PRO A 103 1.64 -12.14 -1.41
C PRO A 103 3.00 -12.00 -2.09
N LYS A 104 4.07 -12.12 -1.30
CA LYS A 104 5.44 -12.16 -1.78
C LYS A 104 6.26 -13.18 -1.00
N VAL A 105 7.29 -13.74 -1.64
CA VAL A 105 8.29 -14.53 -0.93
C VAL A 105 9.29 -13.56 -0.31
N THR A 106 9.52 -13.69 1.00
CA THR A 106 10.53 -12.94 1.76
C THR A 106 11.58 -13.88 2.31
N GLY A 107 12.73 -13.36 2.72
CA GLY A 107 13.85 -14.15 3.23
C GLY A 107 14.89 -14.51 2.18
N GLN A 108 15.93 -15.23 2.57
CA GLN A 108 17.08 -15.59 1.73
C GLN A 108 17.43 -17.07 1.89
N GLY A 109 17.92 -17.68 0.81
CA GLY A 109 18.32 -19.09 0.80
C GLY A 109 17.16 -20.02 1.17
N GLU A 110 17.38 -20.84 2.20
CA GLU A 110 16.41 -21.80 2.74
C GLU A 110 15.40 -21.16 3.71
N PHE A 111 15.69 -19.96 4.24
CA PHE A 111 14.83 -19.26 5.20
C PHE A 111 13.78 -18.38 4.52
N LYS A 112 13.10 -18.94 3.51
CA LYS A 112 12.03 -18.23 2.79
C LYS A 112 10.70 -18.37 3.51
N THR A 113 9.99 -17.27 3.63
CA THR A 113 8.65 -17.21 4.23
C THR A 113 7.67 -16.48 3.34
N LEU A 114 6.38 -16.73 3.53
CA LEU A 114 5.34 -15.89 2.96
C LEU A 114 5.33 -14.54 3.68
N GLY A 115 5.41 -13.46 2.91
CA GLY A 115 5.19 -12.10 3.36
C GLY A 115 4.17 -11.39 2.49
N TRP A 116 3.88 -10.14 2.84
CA TRP A 116 2.88 -9.34 2.17
C TRP A 116 3.43 -7.97 1.80
N THR A 117 3.06 -7.50 0.61
CA THR A 117 3.19 -6.09 0.25
C THR A 117 1.86 -5.42 0.57
N VAL A 118 1.90 -4.42 1.45
CA VAL A 118 0.74 -3.67 1.90
C VAL A 118 0.63 -2.40 1.06
N ARG A 119 -0.53 -2.21 0.41
CA ARG A 119 -0.85 -1.01 -0.34
C ARG A 119 -2.14 -0.38 0.17
N ALA A 120 -2.26 0.93 0.02
CA ALA A 120 -3.47 1.70 0.33
C ALA A 120 -3.61 2.85 -0.67
N THR A 121 -4.79 3.45 -0.79
CA THR A 121 -4.98 4.64 -1.64
C THR A 121 -4.99 5.95 -0.84
N GLY A 122 -5.02 5.89 0.49
CA GLY A 122 -5.01 7.07 1.33
C GLY A 122 -5.08 6.75 2.82
N ILE A 123 -5.27 7.80 3.62
CA ILE A 123 -5.43 7.74 5.07
C ILE A 123 -6.79 8.37 5.43
N ALA A 124 -7.51 7.74 6.37
CA ALA A 124 -8.77 8.30 6.85
C ALA A 124 -8.56 9.71 7.42
N GLY A 125 -9.44 10.64 7.05
CA GLY A 125 -9.33 12.04 7.42
C GLY A 125 -8.27 12.86 6.67
N ASP A 126 -7.55 12.28 5.69
CA ASP A 126 -6.65 13.04 4.80
C ASP A 126 -7.44 14.02 3.90
N ASN A 127 -6.95 15.25 3.79
CA ASN A 127 -7.52 16.34 2.98
C ASN A 127 -6.56 16.87 1.91
N SER A 128 -5.43 16.18 1.65
CA SER A 128 -4.43 16.60 0.65
C SER A 128 -4.88 16.41 -0.80
N GLY A 129 -5.99 15.69 -1.01
CA GLY A 129 -6.43 15.23 -2.34
C GLY A 129 -5.77 13.93 -2.79
N ALA A 130 -4.99 13.26 -1.94
CA ALA A 130 -4.36 11.97 -2.27
C ALA A 130 -5.36 10.81 -2.41
N LYS A 131 -6.57 10.93 -1.85
CA LYS A 131 -7.55 9.86 -1.82
C LYS A 131 -8.01 9.49 -3.23
N VAL A 132 -7.68 8.27 -3.63
CA VAL A 132 -8.22 7.64 -4.85
C VAL A 132 -9.24 6.58 -4.45
N PRO A 133 -10.40 6.48 -5.13
CA PRO A 133 -11.32 5.36 -4.94
C PRO A 133 -10.61 4.03 -5.17
N ALA A 134 -11.09 2.96 -4.52
CA ALA A 134 -10.59 1.61 -4.79
C ALA A 134 -10.72 1.31 -6.29
N ALA A 135 -9.65 0.77 -6.90
CA ALA A 135 -9.75 0.20 -8.22
C ALA A 135 -10.68 -1.02 -8.14
N ASP A 136 -11.84 -0.94 -8.81
CA ASP A 136 -12.82 -2.02 -8.83
C ASP A 136 -12.23 -3.22 -9.60
N PRO A 137 -11.90 -4.34 -8.94
CA PRO A 137 -11.39 -5.52 -9.63
C PRO A 137 -12.45 -6.15 -10.56
N GLY A 138 -13.73 -5.78 -10.40
CA GLY A 138 -14.85 -6.22 -11.23
C GLY A 138 -14.92 -5.54 -12.60
N ALA A 139 -14.33 -4.35 -12.77
CA ALA A 139 -14.34 -3.61 -14.03
C ALA A 139 -13.49 -4.28 -15.14
N ALA A 140 -12.59 -5.19 -14.78
CA ALA A 140 -11.80 -5.98 -15.73
C ALA A 140 -12.54 -7.21 -16.28
N ARG A 141 -13.75 -7.52 -15.79
CA ARG A 141 -14.58 -8.58 -16.37
C ARG A 141 -15.31 -7.99 -17.58
N PRO A 142 -15.02 -8.41 -18.83
CA PRO A 142 -15.83 -7.98 -19.95
C PRO A 142 -17.27 -8.40 -19.65
N ALA A 143 -18.20 -7.44 -19.71
CA ALA A 143 -19.62 -7.74 -19.66
C ALA A 143 -19.88 -8.78 -20.75
N ARG A 144 -20.37 -9.96 -20.37
CA ARG A 144 -20.97 -10.87 -21.36
C ARG A 144 -22.13 -10.08 -21.95
N SER A 145 -21.96 -9.60 -23.17
CA SER A 145 -23.10 -9.22 -24.00
C SER A 145 -23.84 -10.52 -24.27
N ASP A 146 -24.90 -10.77 -23.52
CA ASP A 146 -25.91 -11.75 -23.90
C ASP A 146 -26.67 -11.16 -25.10
N SER A 147 -26.02 -11.20 -26.26
CA SER A 147 -26.70 -11.18 -27.54
C SER A 147 -27.12 -12.60 -27.85
N LYS A 148 -28.37 -12.95 -27.52
CA LYS A 148 -29.10 -13.93 -28.32
C LYS A 148 -30.63 -13.75 -28.22
N ALA A 149 -31.17 -13.32 -29.35
CA ALA A 149 -32.41 -13.78 -29.98
C ALA A 149 -33.72 -13.71 -29.17
N ALA A 150 -34.58 -12.78 -29.58
CA ALA A 150 -35.93 -13.08 -30.02
C ALA A 150 -36.29 -12.14 -31.17
#